data_AF-A0A0Q4H2M7-F1
#
_entry.id   AF-A0A0Q4H2M7-F1
#
_cell.length_a   1.000
_cell.length_b   1.000
_cell.length_c   1.000
_cell.angle_alpha   90.00
_cell.angle_beta   90.00
_cell.angle_gamma   90.00
#
_symmetry.space_group_name_H-M   'P 1'
#
loop_
_entity.id
_entity.type
_entity.pdbx_description
1 polymer ?
#
loop_
_entity_poly.entity_id
_entity_poly.type
_entity_poly.pdbx_seq_one_letter_code
_entity_poly.pdbx_strand_id
1 'polypeptide(L)'
;MRIKFQKPDPRAGTIAQMDSSRGRQLVERGNAVEIGPDDAPVARTARTVGSDELRADGPTVKEFVAAGYQAANYPPAGYASKSTPEEIADAIGAQGAPAVPPASTLTVPELKAALDAAGIAYKASAPKAELLALLPTP
;
A
#
# COMPACT_ATOMS: atom_id res chain seq x y z
N MET A 1 -29.86 -15.76 19.69
CA MET A 1 -29.19 -15.68 18.38
C MET A 1 -29.24 -17.06 17.72
N ARG A 2 -29.63 -17.18 16.45
CA ARG A 2 -29.59 -18.46 15.73
C ARG A 2 -28.34 -18.49 14.85
N ILE A 3 -27.63 -19.61 14.88
CA ILE A 3 -26.45 -19.83 14.04
C ILE A 3 -26.56 -21.16 13.30
N LYS A 4 -25.96 -21.22 12.11
CA LYS A 4 -25.71 -22.44 11.36
C LYS A 4 -24.22 -22.75 11.39
N PHE A 5 -23.86 -23.92 11.89
CA PHE A 5 -22.46 -24.36 11.91
C PHE A 5 -21.96 -24.55 10.46
N GLN A 6 -20.68 -24.24 10.26
CA GLN A 6 -19.97 -24.42 8.99
C GLN A 6 -18.58 -25.03 9.25
N LYS A 7 -17.94 -25.53 8.18
CA LYS A 7 -16.58 -26.08 8.30
C LYS A 7 -15.63 -25.01 8.84
N PRO A 8 -14.68 -25.35 9.74
CA PRO A 8 -14.21 -26.70 10.08
C PRO A 8 -14.95 -27.41 11.23
N ASP A 9 -16.06 -26.86 11.75
CA ASP A 9 -16.77 -27.48 12.87
C ASP A 9 -17.40 -28.83 12.45
N PRO A 10 -17.24 -29.93 13.23
CA PRO A 10 -17.85 -31.22 12.92
C PRO A 10 -19.38 -31.20 12.91
N ARG A 11 -20.01 -30.14 13.44
CA ARG A 11 -21.46 -29.93 13.44
C ARG A 11 -21.96 -29.17 12.21
N ALA A 12 -21.08 -28.93 11.23
CA ALA A 12 -21.41 -28.18 10.01
C ALA A 12 -22.75 -28.64 9.40
N GLY A 13 -23.60 -27.67 9.05
CA GLY A 13 -24.95 -27.91 8.54
C GLY A 13 -26.06 -27.89 9.61
N THR A 14 -25.71 -27.98 10.89
CA THR A 14 -26.68 -27.93 11.99
C THR A 14 -27.02 -26.50 12.38
N ILE A 15 -28.28 -26.25 12.72
CA ILE A 15 -28.76 -24.96 13.24
C ILE A 15 -28.93 -25.06 14.75
N ALA A 16 -28.43 -24.07 15.49
CA ALA A 16 -28.59 -23.98 16.93
C ALA A 16 -29.01 -22.57 17.36
N GLN A 17 -29.87 -22.50 18.36
CA GLN A 17 -30.19 -21.26 19.06
C GLN A 17 -29.25 -21.13 20.26
N MET A 18 -28.48 -20.05 20.30
CA MET A 18 -27.50 -19.75 21.34
C MET A 18 -27.70 -18.35 21.91
N ASP A 19 -27.09 -18.11 23.06
CA ASP A 19 -26.89 -16.77 23.59
C ASP A 19 -25.97 -15.95 22.66
N SER A 20 -26.09 -14.63 22.73
CA SER A 20 -25.38 -13.72 21.83
C SER A 20 -23.86 -13.78 21.98
N SER A 21 -23.34 -14.11 23.16
CA SER A 21 -21.90 -14.17 23.41
C SER A 21 -21.27 -15.42 22.81
N ARG A 22 -21.83 -16.60 23.10
CA ARG A 22 -21.36 -17.89 22.59
C ARG A 22 -21.54 -18.01 21.09
N GLY A 23 -22.66 -17.52 20.58
CA GLY A 23 -22.93 -17.47 19.15
C GLY A 23 -21.91 -16.59 18.42
N ARG A 24 -21.59 -15.39 18.94
CA ARG A 24 -20.58 -14.50 18.33
C ARG A 24 -19.20 -15.15 18.29
N GLN A 25 -18.76 -15.79 19.38
CA GLN A 25 -17.46 -16.44 19.43
C GLN A 25 -17.29 -17.53 18.36
N LEU A 26 -18.35 -18.28 18.05
CA LEU A 26 -18.33 -19.30 16.99
C LEU A 26 -18.30 -18.69 15.59
N VAL A 27 -19.01 -17.58 15.38
CA VAL A 27 -18.97 -16.83 14.11
C VAL A 27 -17.60 -16.19 13.90
N GLU A 28 -17.00 -15.59 14.93
CA GLU A 28 -15.67 -14.96 14.90
C GLU A 28 -14.55 -15.97 14.64
N ARG A 29 -14.68 -17.19 15.17
CA ARG A 29 -13.75 -18.29 14.89
C ARG A 29 -13.94 -18.91 13.51
N GLY A 30 -14.95 -18.49 12.74
CA GLY A 30 -15.28 -19.04 11.43
C GLY A 30 -16.00 -20.39 11.46
N ASN A 31 -16.42 -20.87 12.63
CA ASN A 31 -17.08 -22.16 12.82
C ASN A 31 -18.59 -22.12 12.56
N ALA A 32 -19.20 -20.92 12.49
CA ALA A 32 -20.62 -20.76 12.26
C ALA A 32 -20.94 -19.45 11.53
N VAL A 33 -22.15 -19.35 10.99
CA VAL A 33 -22.76 -18.12 10.46
C VAL A 33 -24.05 -17.85 11.22
N GLU A 34 -24.36 -16.57 11.44
CA GLU A 34 -25.65 -16.19 12.01
C GLU A 34 -26.75 -16.32 10.96
N ILE A 35 -27.93 -16.79 11.38
CA ILE A 35 -29.10 -16.94 10.53
C ILE A 35 -30.30 -16.21 11.11
N GLY A 36 -31.13 -15.69 10.21
CA GLY A 36 -32.37 -15.00 10.53
C GLY A 36 -33.52 -15.97 10.84
N PRO A 37 -34.73 -15.43 11.11
CA PRO A 37 -35.91 -16.23 11.35
C PRO A 37 -36.29 -17.16 10.16
N ASP A 38 -35.93 -16.77 8.93
CA ASP A 38 -36.19 -17.53 7.69
C ASP A 38 -35.04 -18.49 7.29
N ASP A 39 -34.14 -18.82 8.21
CA ASP A 39 -32.91 -19.60 7.96
C ASP A 39 -31.96 -19.02 6.91
N ALA A 40 -32.29 -17.83 6.38
CA ALA A 40 -31.42 -17.04 5.55
C ALA A 40 -30.20 -16.63 6.38
N PRO A 41 -28.97 -16.77 5.85
CA PRO A 41 -27.80 -16.21 6.49
C PRO A 41 -28.07 -14.72 6.66
N VAL A 42 -28.14 -14.26 7.91
CA VAL A 42 -28.08 -12.83 8.12
C VAL A 42 -26.66 -12.49 7.74
N ALA A 43 -26.53 -11.84 6.59
CA ALA A 43 -25.30 -11.20 6.22
C ALA A 43 -25.03 -10.18 7.31
N ARG A 44 -24.35 -10.61 8.39
CA ARG A 44 -23.40 -9.72 9.04
C ARG A 44 -22.50 -9.38 7.90
N THR A 45 -22.74 -8.21 7.31
CA THR A 45 -21.78 -7.49 6.48
C THR A 45 -20.46 -7.78 7.13
N ALA A 46 -19.70 -8.69 6.51
CA ALA A 46 -18.45 -9.13 7.05
C ALA A 46 -17.72 -7.83 7.29
N ARG A 47 -17.59 -7.43 8.55
CA ARG A 47 -16.68 -6.36 8.90
C ARG A 47 -15.38 -7.01 8.52
N THR A 48 -14.90 -6.67 7.32
CA THR A 48 -13.61 -7.03 6.78
C THR A 48 -12.63 -6.49 7.80
N VAL A 49 -12.33 -7.32 8.80
CA VAL A 49 -11.18 -7.13 9.68
C VAL A 49 -9.99 -7.35 8.75
N GLY A 50 -9.51 -6.24 8.19
CA GLY A 50 -8.63 -6.24 7.02
C GLY A 50 -8.60 -4.91 6.28
N SER A 51 -9.44 -3.94 6.64
CA SER A 51 -9.10 -2.54 6.46
C SER A 51 -8.85 -1.98 7.86
N ASP A 52 -7.57 -1.86 8.21
CA ASP A 52 -7.10 -0.71 8.97
C ASP A 52 -7.90 0.52 8.49
N GLU A 53 -8.32 1.45 9.35
CA GLU A 53 -9.14 2.61 8.99
C GLU A 53 -8.34 3.58 8.09
N LEU A 54 -7.98 3.09 6.91
CA LEU A 54 -7.17 3.74 5.91
C LEU A 54 -7.96 4.96 5.47
N ARG A 55 -7.38 6.12 5.74
CA ARG A 55 -8.04 7.39 5.44
C ARG A 55 -8.19 7.49 3.93
N ALA A 56 -9.43 7.74 3.48
CA ALA A 56 -9.75 7.95 2.07
C ALA A 56 -9.45 9.40 1.61
N ASP A 57 -9.01 10.26 2.53
CA ASP A 57 -8.62 11.65 2.29
C ASP A 57 -7.12 11.80 1.92
N GLY A 58 -6.48 10.72 1.45
CA GLY A 58 -5.09 10.74 0.98
C GLY A 58 -4.92 11.41 -0.39
N PRO A 59 -3.69 11.80 -0.76
CA PRO A 59 -3.37 12.32 -2.10
C PRO A 59 -3.52 11.22 -3.16
N THR A 60 -3.67 11.59 -4.43
CA THR A 60 -3.56 10.66 -5.57
C THR A 60 -2.09 10.32 -5.86
N VAL A 61 -1.82 9.25 -6.62
CA VAL A 61 -0.45 8.90 -7.00
C VAL A 61 0.24 10.04 -7.75
N LYS A 62 -0.50 10.78 -8.59
CA LYS A 62 0.01 11.95 -9.32
C LYS A 62 0.42 13.08 -8.39
N GLU A 63 -0.38 13.39 -7.38
CA GLU A 63 -0.05 14.40 -6.37
C GLU A 63 1.11 13.94 -5.47
N PHE A 64 1.18 12.64 -5.15
CA PHE A 64 2.27 12.06 -4.39
C PHE A 64 3.60 12.14 -5.15
N VAL A 65 3.60 11.83 -6.45
CA VAL A 65 4.74 12.02 -7.36
C VAL A 65 5.11 13.49 -7.50
N ALA A 66 4.12 14.36 -7.72
CA ALA A 66 4.34 15.80 -7.91
C ALA A 66 4.90 16.49 -6.65
N ALA A 67 4.56 15.97 -5.47
CA ALA A 67 5.15 16.39 -4.20
C ALA A 67 6.60 15.88 -3.99
N GLY A 68 7.14 15.12 -4.94
CA GLY A 68 8.51 14.60 -4.92
C GLY A 68 8.68 13.24 -4.22
N TYR A 69 7.58 12.53 -3.91
CA TYR A 69 7.64 11.20 -3.31
C TYR A 69 7.65 10.09 -4.38
N GLN A 70 8.27 8.96 -4.06
CA GLN A 70 8.35 7.84 -4.98
C GLN A 70 6.99 7.16 -5.16
N ALA A 71 6.56 6.92 -6.40
CA ALA A 71 5.31 6.24 -6.72
C ALA A 71 5.27 4.80 -6.16
N ALA A 72 6.44 4.18 -5.96
CA ALA A 72 6.56 2.87 -5.30
C ALA A 72 6.19 2.89 -3.80
N ASN A 73 6.23 4.07 -3.15
CA ASN A 73 5.83 4.26 -1.76
C ASN A 73 4.37 4.71 -1.62
N TYR A 74 3.61 4.67 -2.72
CA TYR A 74 2.16 4.93 -2.72
C TYR A 74 1.37 3.63 -2.59
N PRO A 75 0.27 3.59 -1.82
CA PRO A 75 -0.26 4.66 -0.98
C PRO A 75 0.54 4.87 0.32
N PRO A 76 0.48 6.06 0.94
CA PRO A 76 1.09 6.28 2.24
C PRO A 76 0.50 5.32 3.29
N ALA A 77 1.31 4.90 4.26
CA ALA A 77 0.84 4.05 5.35
C ALA A 77 -0.34 4.71 6.11
N GLY A 78 -1.41 3.95 6.32
CA GLY A 78 -2.63 4.47 6.95
C GLY A 78 -3.59 5.21 5.99
N TYR A 79 -3.32 5.22 4.67
CA TYR A 79 -4.19 5.80 3.64
C TYR A 79 -4.64 4.77 2.61
N ALA A 80 -5.86 4.96 2.11
CA ALA A 80 -6.41 4.12 1.05
C ALA A 80 -5.92 4.63 -0.32
N SER A 81 -5.59 3.72 -1.23
CA SER A 81 -5.28 4.07 -2.61
C SER A 81 -6.48 4.77 -3.26
N LYS A 82 -6.31 6.03 -3.67
CA LYS A 82 -7.29 6.78 -4.48
C LYS A 82 -7.08 6.65 -5.99
N SER A 83 -5.96 6.05 -6.39
CA SER A 83 -5.58 5.86 -7.80
C SER A 83 -5.72 4.40 -8.16
N THR A 84 -6.05 4.12 -9.41
CA THR A 84 -6.14 2.74 -9.88
C THR A 84 -4.74 2.11 -9.92
N PRO A 85 -4.64 0.77 -9.82
CA PRO A 85 -3.37 0.07 -9.97
C PRO A 85 -2.65 0.42 -11.28
N GLU A 86 -3.41 0.71 -12.35
CA GLU A 86 -2.85 1.11 -13.64
C GLU A 86 -2.18 2.49 -13.56
N GLU A 87 -2.83 3.48 -12.93
CA GLU A 87 -2.21 4.79 -12.72
C GLU A 87 -0.98 4.71 -11.81
N ILE A 88 -0.99 3.81 -10.82
CA ILE A 88 0.16 3.59 -9.94
C ILE A 88 1.31 2.97 -10.74
N ALA A 89 1.03 1.96 -11.57
CA ALA A 89 2.03 1.34 -12.43
C ALA A 89 2.58 2.31 -13.49
N ASP A 90 1.73 3.14 -14.08
CA ASP A 90 2.12 4.20 -15.02
C ASP A 90 2.99 5.24 -14.32
N ALA A 91 2.63 5.69 -13.11
CA ALA A 91 3.45 6.61 -12.32
C ALA A 91 4.78 6.00 -11.86
N ILE A 92 4.82 4.71 -11.51
CA ILE A 92 6.06 3.97 -11.21
C ILE A 92 6.91 3.85 -12.48
N GLY A 93 6.31 3.56 -13.63
CA GLY A 93 6.98 3.49 -14.92
C GLY A 93 7.52 4.84 -15.38
N ALA A 94 6.75 5.92 -15.17
CA ALA A 94 7.12 7.30 -15.48
C ALA A 94 8.20 7.84 -14.53
N GLN A 95 8.23 7.39 -13.27
CA GLN A 95 9.34 7.65 -12.34
C GLN A 95 10.57 6.78 -12.60
N GLY A 96 10.38 5.58 -13.14
CA GLY A 96 11.47 4.72 -13.64
C GLY A 96 12.06 5.22 -14.97
N ALA A 97 11.34 6.07 -15.69
CA ALA A 97 11.87 6.89 -16.77
C ALA A 97 12.55 8.14 -16.17
N PRO A 98 13.67 8.61 -16.75
CA PRO A 98 14.58 9.53 -16.10
C PRO A 98 14.00 10.94 -16.04
N ALA A 99 13.14 11.20 -15.07
CA ALA A 99 13.15 12.49 -14.39
C ALA A 99 14.49 12.55 -13.65
N VAL A 100 15.36 13.43 -14.13
CA VAL A 100 16.69 13.72 -13.58
C VAL A 100 16.63 13.60 -12.05
N PRO A 101 17.33 12.62 -11.44
CA PRO A 101 17.27 12.45 -9.99
C PRO A 101 17.71 13.74 -9.34
N PRO A 102 17.11 14.18 -8.21
CA PRO A 102 17.70 15.25 -7.43
C PRO A 102 19.09 14.78 -7.04
N ALA A 103 20.11 15.36 -7.68
CA ALA A 103 21.48 14.89 -7.59
C ALA A 103 22.03 14.89 -6.13
N SER A 104 21.26 15.45 -5.20
CA SER A 104 21.40 15.34 -3.75
C SER A 104 21.41 13.90 -3.20
N THR A 105 20.71 12.94 -3.84
CA THR A 105 20.64 11.54 -3.38
C THR A 105 21.68 10.62 -4.01
N LEU A 106 22.29 11.02 -5.13
CA LEU A 106 23.32 10.22 -5.80
C LEU A 106 24.54 10.05 -4.89
N THR A 107 25.07 8.83 -4.85
CA THR A 107 26.29 8.54 -4.11
C THR A 107 27.50 9.12 -4.85
N VAL A 108 28.60 9.41 -4.15
CA VAL A 108 29.84 9.94 -4.78
C VAL A 108 30.27 9.17 -6.04
N PRO A 109 30.23 7.82 -6.11
CA PRO A 109 30.57 7.10 -7.34
C PRO A 109 29.60 7.39 -8.50
N GLU A 110 28.32 7.59 -8.24
CA GLU A 110 27.33 7.90 -9.28
C GLU A 110 27.44 9.34 -9.78
N LEU A 111 27.75 10.30 -8.89
CA LEU A 111 28.08 11.66 -9.28
C LEU A 111 29.31 11.70 -10.19
N LYS A 112 30.33 10.91 -9.86
CA LYS A 112 31.53 10.76 -10.70
C LYS A 112 31.21 10.15 -12.06
N ALA A 113 30.40 9.09 -12.10
CA ALA A 113 29.96 8.47 -13.36
C ALA A 113 29.14 9.44 -14.23
N ALA A 114 28.27 10.25 -13.63
CA ALA A 114 27.48 11.25 -14.33
C ALA A 114 28.36 12.40 -14.87
N LEU A 115 29.36 12.85 -14.11
CA LEU A 115 30.33 13.85 -14.58
C LEU A 115 31.23 13.30 -15.70
N ASP A 116 31.65 12.04 -15.60
CA ASP A 116 32.45 11.36 -16.62
C ASP A 116 31.64 11.18 -17.93
N ALA A 117 30.38 10.77 -17.81
CA ALA A 117 29.45 10.67 -18.94
C ALA A 117 29.14 12.04 -19.57
N ALA A 118 29.12 13.10 -18.77
CA ALA A 118 28.98 14.48 -19.25
C ALA A 118 30.30 15.08 -19.79
N GLY A 119 31.43 14.37 -19.66
CA GLY A 119 32.76 14.86 -20.06
C GLY A 119 33.29 16.01 -19.21
N ILE A 120 32.79 16.17 -17.98
CA ILE A 120 33.15 17.26 -17.06
C ILE A 120 34.29 16.80 -16.17
N ALA A 121 35.46 17.44 -16.30
CA ALA A 121 36.60 17.15 -15.45
C ALA A 121 36.33 17.58 -14.00
N TYR A 122 36.50 16.66 -13.05
CA TYR A 122 36.32 16.91 -11.62
C TYR A 122 37.58 16.54 -10.82
N LYS A 123 37.78 17.17 -9.66
CA LYS A 123 38.85 16.79 -8.73
C LYS A 123 38.46 15.51 -7.99
N ALA A 124 39.33 14.50 -7.99
CA ALA A 124 39.05 13.22 -7.33
C ALA A 124 38.82 13.32 -5.80
N SER A 125 39.38 14.36 -5.17
CA SER A 125 39.19 14.72 -3.76
C SER A 125 38.09 15.77 -3.52
N ALA A 126 37.33 16.17 -4.54
CA ALA A 126 36.25 17.13 -4.37
C ALA A 126 35.15 16.51 -3.48
N PRO A 127 34.62 17.25 -2.49
CA PRO A 127 33.55 16.78 -1.64
C PRO A 127 32.27 16.59 -2.45
N LYS A 128 31.36 15.74 -1.96
CA LYS A 128 30.06 15.44 -2.60
C LYS A 128 29.32 16.71 -3.04
N ALA A 129 29.41 17.79 -2.24
CA ALA A 129 28.79 19.07 -2.55
C ALA A 129 29.36 19.76 -3.81
N GLU A 130 30.67 19.67 -4.06
CA GLU A 130 31.27 20.25 -5.28
C GLU A 130 30.95 19.39 -6.51
N LEU A 131 31.04 18.06 -6.40
CA LEU A 131 30.68 17.15 -7.50
C LEU A 131 29.20 17.32 -7.90
N LEU A 132 28.34 17.62 -6.93
CA LEU A 132 26.94 17.95 -7.14
C LEU A 132 26.74 19.30 -7.84
N ALA A 133 27.51 20.33 -7.46
CA ALA A 133 27.44 21.65 -8.07
C ALA A 133 28.02 21.72 -9.51
N LEU A 134 28.89 20.77 -9.85
CA LEU A 134 29.48 20.62 -11.18
C LEU A 134 28.58 19.89 -12.19
N LEU A 135 27.51 19.24 -11.73
CA LEU A 135 26.55 18.63 -12.63
C LEU A 135 25.72 19.72 -13.33
N PRO A 136 25.50 19.62 -14.65
CA PRO A 136 24.66 20.57 -15.37
C PRO A 136 23.24 20.46 -14.82
N THR A 137 22.78 21.50 -14.11
CA THR A 137 21.37 21.65 -13.76
C THR A 137 20.59 21.97 -15.02
N PRO A 138 19.37 21.42 -15.23
CA PRO A 138 18.50 21.85 -16.31
C PRO A 138 18.07 23.32 -16.18
#